data_AF-A0A542SBY5-F1
#
_entry.id   AF-A0A542SBY5-F1
#
_cell.length_a   1.000
_cell.length_b   1.000
_cell.length_c   1.000
_cell.angle_alpha   90.00
_cell.angle_beta   90.00
_cell.angle_gamma   90.00
#
_symmetry.space_group_name_H-M   'P 1'
#
loop_
_entity.id
_entity.type
_entity.pdbx_description
1 polymer ?
#
loop_
_entity_poly.entity_id
_entity_poly.type
_entity_poly.pdbx_seq_one_letter_code
_entity_poly.pdbx_strand_id
1 'polypeptide(L)' 'MLFVALAIVLSLAVSAVVALYVAYPHRGEQMPVVPWLGDALGRAVDSAPVLADDERDLQRLG' A
#
# COMPACT_ATOMS: atom_id res chain seq x y z
N MET A 1 14.60 16.70 -25.03
CA MET A 1 13.33 17.28 -24.56
C MET A 1 12.29 16.22 -24.25
N LEU A 2 11.95 15.31 -25.19
CA LEU A 2 11.02 14.20 -24.93
C LEU A 2 11.37 13.35 -23.70
N PHE A 3 12.64 12.96 -23.57
CA PHE A 3 13.12 12.17 -22.42
C PHE A 3 12.88 12.87 -21.08
N VAL A 4 13.14 14.18 -21.02
CA VAL A 4 12.92 15.01 -19.82
C VAL A 4 11.42 15.08 -19.51
N ALA A 5 10.58 15.27 -20.53
CA ALA A 5 9.13 15.26 -20.34
C ALA A 5 8.63 13.91 -19.80
N LEU A 6 9.12 12.79 -20.33
CA LEU A 6 8.80 11.45 -19.83
C LEU A 6 9.23 11.25 -18.38
N ALA A 7 10.44 11.69 -18.02
CA ALA A 7 10.93 11.60 -16.64
C ALA A 7 10.07 12.42 -15.66
N ILE A 8 9.63 13.61 -16.07
CA ILE A 8 8.72 14.46 -15.28
C ILE A 8 7.37 13.77 -15.11
N VAL A 9 6.76 13.29 -16.19
CA VAL A 9 5.48 12.59 -16.15
C VAL A 9 5.55 11.34 -15.27
N LEU A 10 6.62 10.55 -15.40
CA LEU A 10 6.84 9.36 -14.56
C LEU A 10 6.95 9.75 -13.08
N SER A 11 7.69 10.80 -12.76
CA SER A 11 7.86 11.27 -11.38
C SER A 11 6.54 11.75 -10.78
N LEU A 12 5.73 12.48 -11.56
CA LEU A 12 4.39 12.89 -11.17
C LEU A 12 3.47 11.69 -10.93
N ALA A 13 3.52 10.68 -11.81
CA ALA A 13 2.73 9.46 -11.66
C ALA A 13 3.08 8.70 -10.39
N VAL A 14 4.38 8.50 -10.11
CA VAL A 14 4.84 7.85 -8.88
C VAL A 14 4.41 8.64 -7.64
N SER A 15 4.57 9.97 -7.66
CA SER A 15 4.16 10.82 -6.55
C SER A 15 2.66 10.75 -6.29
N ALA A 16 1.84 10.75 -7.35
CA ALA A 16 0.40 10.59 -7.25
C ALA A 16 0.02 9.23 -6.65
N VAL A 17 0.70 8.14 -7.03
CA VAL A 17 0.49 6.80 -6.44
C VAL A 17 0.81 6.80 -4.95
N VAL A 18 1.93 7.40 -4.53
CA VAL A 18 2.30 7.50 -3.12
C VAL A 18 1.27 8.33 -2.35
N ALA A 19 0.86 9.48 -2.90
CA ALA A 19 -0.16 10.33 -2.30
C ALA A 19 -1.50 9.61 -2.16
N LEU A 20 -1.91 8.83 -3.18
CA LEU A 20 -3.09 7.98 -3.10
C LEU A 20 -2.93 6.93 -2.02
N TYR A 21 -1.82 6.18 -2.00
CA TYR A 21 -1.58 5.16 -0.97
C TYR A 21 -1.59 5.74 0.46
N VAL A 22 -0.98 6.91 0.67
CA VAL A 22 -0.88 7.58 1.97
C VAL A 22 -2.16 8.30 2.38
N ALA A 23 -2.91 8.89 1.44
CA ALA A 23 -4.19 9.51 1.72
C ALA A 23 -5.31 8.48 1.89
N TYR A 24 -5.20 7.32 1.24
CA TYR A 24 -6.17 6.23 1.24
C TYR A 24 -5.79 4.95 2.02
N PRO A 25 -5.19 4.98 3.23
CA PRO A 25 -5.00 3.73 3.96
C PRO A 25 -5.82 3.64 5.26
N HIS A 26 -6.33 2.42 5.50
CA HIS A 26 -6.64 1.76 6.80
C HIS A 26 -8.11 1.59 7.27
N ARG A 27 -8.98 0.93 6.48
CA ARG A 27 -9.87 -0.21 6.89
C ARG A 27 -11.00 -0.42 5.86
N GLY A 28 -10.96 -1.55 5.14
CA GLY A 28 -12.12 -2.13 4.43
C GLY A 28 -12.76 -1.33 3.28
N GLU A 29 -12.44 -0.05 3.10
CA GLU A 29 -12.98 0.80 2.04
C GLU A 29 -12.24 0.58 0.72
N GLN A 30 -12.99 0.19 -0.32
CA GLN A 30 -12.48 0.00 -1.67
C GLN A 30 -12.16 1.36 -2.31
N MET A 31 -10.99 1.42 -2.96
CA MET A 31 -10.53 2.60 -3.69
C MET A 31 -11.53 2.92 -4.83
N PRO A 32 -12.22 4.07 -4.83
CA PRO A 32 -13.35 4.33 -5.74
C PRO A 32 -12.96 4.41 -7.22
N VAL A 33 -11.68 4.67 -7.50
CA VAL A 33 -11.16 4.84 -8.87
C VAL A 33 -10.57 3.54 -9.43
N VAL A 34 -10.12 2.63 -8.56
CA VAL A 34 -9.39 1.41 -8.99
C VAL A 34 -9.76 0.21 -8.09
N PRO A 35 -10.98 -0.34 -8.22
CA PRO A 35 -11.50 -1.37 -7.30
C PRO A 35 -10.62 -2.63 -7.26
N TRP A 36 -10.08 -3.04 -8.40
CA TRP A 36 -9.26 -4.24 -8.55
C TRP A 36 -7.92 -4.17 -7.79
N LEU A 37 -7.40 -2.97 -7.53
CA LEU A 37 -6.18 -2.79 -6.76
C LEU A 37 -6.42 -3.08 -5.27
N GLY A 38 -7.59 -2.72 -4.76
CA GLY A 38 -8.03 -3.05 -3.40
C GLY A 38 -8.16 -4.57 -3.19
N ASP A 39 -8.72 -5.28 -4.16
CA ASP A 39 -8.87 -6.75 -4.08
C ASP A 39 -7.53 -7.49 -4.11
N ALA A 40 -6.55 -6.96 -4.85
CA ALA A 40 -5.22 -7.54 -4.92
C ALA A 40 -4.42 -7.33 -3.62
N LEU A 41 -4.49 -6.12 -3.06
CA LEU A 41 -3.87 -5.81 -1.77
C LEU A 41 -4.55 -6.54 -0.59
N GLY A 42 -5.88 -6.64 -0.58
CA GLY A 42 -6.62 -7.42 0.42
C GLY A 42 -6.17 -8.88 0.45
N ARG A 43 -6.05 -9.52 -0.72
CA ARG A 43 -5.50 -10.87 -0.83
C ARG A 43 -4.05 -10.98 -0.36
N ALA A 44 -3.22 -9.96 -0.61
CA ALA A 44 -1.83 -9.94 -0.14
C ALA A 44 -1.73 -9.79 1.39
N VAL A 45 -2.64 -9.04 2.01
CA VAL A 45 -2.74 -8.92 3.47
C VAL A 45 -3.24 -10.23 4.10
N ASP A 46 -4.28 -10.85 3.53
CA ASP A 46 -4.81 -12.13 4.03
C ASP A 46 -3.81 -13.29 3.94
N SER A 47 -2.88 -13.21 2.97
CA SER A 47 -1.80 -14.20 2.81
C SER A 47 -0.52 -13.84 3.56
N ALA A 48 -0.46 -12.67 4.20
CA ALA A 48 0.67 -12.31 5.03
C ALA A 48 0.63 -13.15 6.32
N PRO A 49 1.73 -13.85 6.67
CA PRO A 49 1.82 -14.55 7.94
C PRO A 49 1.73 -13.53 9.07
N VAL A 50 0.62 -13.56 9.79
CA VAL A 50 0.43 -12.73 10.98
C VAL A 50 1.34 -13.30 12.07
N LEU A 51 2.14 -12.46 12.73
CA LEU A 51 2.91 -12.90 13.89
C LEU A 51 1.92 -13.49 14.90
N ALA A 52 2.08 -14.77 15.24
CA ALA A 52 1.29 -15.41 16.28
C ALA A 52 1.46 -14.62 17.59
N ASP A 53 0.37 -14.39 18.30
CA ASP A 53 0.34 -13.56 19.51
C ASP A 53 1.33 -14.05 20.59
N ASP A 54 1.77 -15.31 20.53
CA ASP A 54 2.79 -15.90 21.41
C ASP A 54 4.13 -15.14 21.38
N GLU A 55 4.52 -14.53 20.26
CA GLU A 55 5.78 -13.78 20.14
C GLU A 55 5.67 -12.34 20.71
N ARG A 56 4.43 -11.81 20.83
CA ARG A 56 4.17 -10.45 21.32
C ARG A 56 4.28 -10.34 22.84
N ASP A 57 3.89 -11.39 23.57
CA ASP A 57 4.01 -11.43 25.04
C ASP A 57 5.47 -11.61 25.49
N LEU A 58 6.29 -12.33 24.72
CA LEU A 58 7.73 -12.48 24.99
C LEU A 58 8.50 -11.17 24.85
N GLN A 59 8.13 -10.29 23.91
CA GLN A 59 8.77 -8.96 23.76
C GLN A 59 8.36 -7.95 24.83
N ARG A 60 7.21 -8.13 25.51
CA ARG A 60 6.79 -7.26 26.63
C ARG A 60 7.44 -7.63 27.96
N LEU A 61 8.04 -8.82 28.05
CA LEU A 61 8.67 -9.37 29.25
C LEU A 61 10.21 -9.24 29.25
N GLY A 62 10.81 -8.72 28.18
CA GLY A 62 12.25 -8.39 28.09
C GLY A 62 12.52 -6.91 28.32
#